data_AF-A0A8S2Y0M4-F1
#
_entry.id   AF-A0A8S2Y0M4-F1
#
_cell.length_a   1.000
_cell.length_b   1.000
_cell.length_c   1.000
_cell.angle_alpha   90.00
_cell.angle_beta   90.00
_cell.angle_gamma   90.00
#
_symmetry.space_group_name_H-M   'P 1'
#
loop_
_entity.id
_entity.type
_entity.pdbx_description
1 polymer ?
#
loop_
_entity_poly.entity_id
_entity_poly.type
_entity_poly.pdbx_seq_one_letter_code
_entity_poly.pdbx_strand_id
1 'polypeptide(L)' 'IIDLIDDADESATNIFENLMTVIKKSGLPFDGLTSIGADNTNVNMGNNHSVYTLFNNEI' A
#
# COMPACT_ATOMS: atom_id res chain seq x y z
N ILE A 1 13.09 5.02 7.05
CA ILE A 1 12.76 4.40 5.74
C ILE A 1 12.97 2.91 5.92
N ILE A 2 11.93 2.10 5.69
CA ILE A 2 11.97 0.63 5.88
C ILE A 2 12.38 -0.11 4.60
N ASP A 3 12.08 0.47 3.43
CA ASP A 3 12.53 -0.02 2.12
C ASP A 3 12.46 1.13 1.09
N LEU A 4 13.11 0.96 -0.06
CA LEU A 4 12.99 1.82 -1.24
C LEU A 4 12.73 0.93 -2.46
N ILE A 5 11.58 1.13 -3.10
CA ILE A 5 11.14 0.36 -4.27
C ILE A 5 11.08 1.30 -5.45
N ASP A 6 11.79 0.94 -6.52
CA ASP A 6 11.76 1.63 -7.82
C ASP A 6 11.12 0.69 -8.83
N ASP A 7 9.89 0.99 -9.22
CA ASP A 7 9.08 0.20 -10.12
C ASP A 7 8.31 1.14 -11.06
N ALA A 8 8.24 0.78 -12.34
CA ALA A 8 7.53 1.55 -13.35
C ALA A 8 6.01 1.37 -13.27
N ASP A 9 5.53 0.29 -12.64
CA ASP A 9 4.09 0.06 -12.42
C ASP A 9 3.62 0.78 -11.15
N GLU A 10 3.09 1.98 -11.32
CA GLU A 10 2.49 2.78 -10.23
C GLU A 10 0.99 2.52 -10.05
N SER A 11 0.48 1.36 -10.49
CA SER A 11 -0.91 0.98 -10.24
C SER A 11 -1.17 0.75 -8.75
N ALA A 12 -2.42 0.95 -8.32
CA ALA A 12 -2.82 0.71 -6.95
C ALA A 12 -2.53 -0.74 -6.49
N THR A 13 -2.68 -1.71 -7.40
CA THR A 13 -2.39 -3.12 -7.12
C THR A 13 -0.91 -3.35 -6.85
N ASN A 14 -0.04 -2.87 -7.74
CA ASN A 14 1.40 -3.07 -7.56
C ASN A 14 1.92 -2.37 -6.30
N ILE A 15 1.47 -1.14 -6.05
CA ILE A 15 1.82 -0.41 -4.83
C ILE A 15 1.34 -1.16 -3.57
N PHE A 16 0.12 -1.68 -3.58
CA PHE A 16 -0.41 -2.48 -2.47
C PHE A 16 0.42 -3.75 -2.22
N GLU A 17 0.73 -4.52 -3.27
CA GLU A 17 1.52 -5.75 -3.16
C GLU A 17 2.94 -5.48 -2.65
N ASN A 18 3.55 -4.40 -3.12
CA ASN A 18 4.86 -3.93 -2.67
C ASN A 18 4.83 -3.52 -1.19
N LEU A 19 3.84 -2.75 -0.75
CA LEU A 19 3.67 -2.38 0.66
C LEU A 19 3.47 -3.63 1.55
N MET A 20 2.61 -4.56 1.14
CA MET A 20 2.38 -5.80 1.88
C MET A 20 3.64 -6.64 2.00
N THR A 21 4.43 -6.71 0.92
CA THR A 21 5.70 -7.42 0.91
C THR A 21 6.70 -6.81 1.89
N VAL A 22 6.82 -5.48 1.92
CA VAL A 22 7.72 -4.77 2.84
C VAL A 22 7.28 -4.92 4.29
N ILE A 23 5.99 -4.75 4.59
CA ILE A 23 5.45 -4.92 5.94
C ILE A 23 5.74 -6.34 6.45
N LYS A 24 5.44 -7.37 5.64
CA LYS A 24 5.73 -8.78 5.99
C LYS A 24 7.22 -9.03 6.20
N LYS A 25 8.10 -8.53 5.32
CA LYS A 25 9.57 -8.66 5.45
C LYS A 25 10.12 -7.98 6.69
N SER A 26 9.52 -6.87 7.11
CA SER A 26 9.93 -6.12 8.30
C SER A 26 9.52 -6.79 9.62
N GLY A 27 8.69 -7.85 9.57
CA GLY A 27 8.15 -8.49 10.76
C GLY A 27 7.12 -7.64 11.51
N LEU A 28 6.65 -6.54 10.90
CA LEU A 28 5.63 -5.68 11.48
C LEU A 28 4.24 -6.34 11.32
N PRO A 29 3.40 -6.30 12.37
CA PRO A 29 2.05 -6.85 12.29
C PRO A 29 1.20 -5.99 11.36
N PHE A 30 0.55 -6.64 10.40
CA PHE A 30 -0.34 -5.98 9.45
C PHE A 30 -1.54 -5.32 10.15
N ASP A 31 -2.12 -6.00 11.15
CA ASP A 31 -3.25 -5.52 11.97
C ASP A 31 -2.96 -4.20 12.73
N GLY A 32 -1.69 -3.77 12.78
CA GLY A 32 -1.27 -2.50 13.39
C GLY A 32 -1.25 -1.32 12.41
N LEU A 33 -1.59 -1.51 11.13
CA LEU A 33 -1.57 -0.44 10.14
C LEU A 33 -2.80 0.47 10.31
N THR A 34 -2.55 1.71 10.72
CA THR A 34 -3.63 2.67 11.05
C THR A 34 -3.87 3.73 9.97
N SER A 35 -2.86 4.06 9.18
CA SER A 35 -2.96 5.11 8.15
C SER A 35 -1.91 4.95 7.06
N ILE A 36 -2.25 5.40 5.85
CA ILE A 36 -1.35 5.49 4.69
C ILE A 36 -1.35 6.94 4.22
N GLY A 37 -0.15 7.52 4.09
CA GLY A 37 0.04 8.87 3.56
C GLY A 37 0.78 8.83 2.23
N ALA A 38 0.26 9.52 1.23
CA ALA A 38 0.85 9.61 -0.10
C ALA A 38 0.41 10.88 -0.83
N ASP A 39 1.20 11.30 -1.82
CA ASP A 39 0.94 12.48 -2.66
C ASP A 39 -0.01 12.19 -3.84
N ASN A 40 0.05 10.99 -4.42
CA ASN A 40 -0.82 10.57 -5.51
C ASN A 40 -2.20 10.13 -5.00
N THR A 41 -3.09 11.09 -4.75
CA THR A 41 -4.39 10.84 -4.12
C THR A 41 -5.29 9.87 -4.90
N ASN A 42 -5.28 9.90 -6.24
CA ASN A 42 -6.16 9.04 -7.03
C ASN A 42 -5.81 7.56 -6.87
N VAL A 43 -4.52 7.23 -6.94
CA VAL A 43 -4.04 5.85 -6.78
C VAL A 43 -4.18 5.38 -5.33
N ASN A 44 -3.97 6.28 -4.36
CA ASN A 44 -3.98 5.90 -2.94
C ASN A 44 -5.38 5.89 -2.31
N MET A 45 -6.27 6.79 -2.72
CA MET A 45 -7.56 7.07 -2.06
C MET A 45 -8.74 7.21 -3.04
N GLY A 46 -8.59 6.82 -4.31
CA GLY A 46 -9.69 6.82 -5.28
C GLY A 46 -10.86 5.92 -4.87
N ASN A 47 -12.08 6.29 -5.30
CA ASN A 47 -13.33 5.64 -4.87
C ASN A 47 -13.55 4.21 -5.41
N ASN A 48 -13.00 3.87 -6.58
CA ASN A 48 -13.33 2.60 -7.27
C ASN A 48 -12.20 1.56 -7.18
N HIS A 49 -10.95 1.99 -7.26
CA HIS A 49 -9.77 1.11 -7.19
C HIS A 49 -8.58 1.92 -6.71
N SER A 50 -8.21 1.72 -5.45
CA SER A 50 -7.13 2.44 -4.79
C SER A 50 -6.44 1.56 -3.76
N VAL A 51 -5.22 1.96 -3.39
CA VAL A 51 -4.44 1.28 -2.35
C VAL A 51 -5.27 1.17 -1.06
N TYR A 52 -5.97 2.24 -0.65
CA TYR A 52 -6.89 2.22 0.48
C TYR A 52 -7.98 1.16 0.36
N THR A 53 -8.69 1.11 -0.78
CA THR A 53 -9.77 0.12 -0.97
C THR A 53 -9.24 -1.31 -1.00
N LEU A 54 -8.01 -1.53 -1.50
CA LEU A 54 -7.36 -2.84 -1.49
C LEU A 54 -7.03 -3.28 -0.05
N PHE A 55 -6.46 -2.38 0.76
CA PHE A 55 -6.23 -2.66 2.19
C PHE A 55 -7.54 -2.94 2.95
N ASN A 56 -8.59 -2.18 2.68
CA ASN A 56 -9.89 -2.36 3.35
C ASN A 56 -10.61 -3.66 2.97
N ASN A 57 -10.27 -4.29 1.85
CA ASN A 57 -10.86 -5.57 1.43
C ASN A 57 -10.14 -6.80 2.01
N GLU A 58 -8.90 -6.63 2.49
CA GLU A 58 -8.08 -7.70 3.09
C GLU A 58 -8.17 -7.73 4.63
N ILE A 59 -8.83 -6.74 5.24
CA ILE A 59 -9.16 -6.65 6.67
C ILE A 59 -10.61 -7.09 6.89
#